data_AF-A0AA40P1Q1-F1
#
_entry.id   AF-A0AA40P1Q1-F1
#
_cell.length_a   1.000
_cell.length_b   1.000
_cell.length_c   1.000
_cell.angle_alpha   90.00
_cell.angle_beta   90.00
_cell.angle_gamma   90.00
#
_symmetry.space_group_name_H-M   'P 1'
#
loop_
_entity.id
_entity.type
_entity.pdbx_description
1 polymer ?
#
loop_
_entity_poly.entity_id
_entity_poly.type
_entity_poly.pdbx_seq_one_letter_code
_entity_poly.pdbx_strand_id
1 'polypeptide(L)'
;MLDRLSKYGKPFWVTEFANWHALDDGAQIDTVEKQKQQMAEMVATLEQRTDVFRYAWFTGRMNPDPHFSSLLNNEGKLTELGQYYLSLPYNE
;
A
#
# COMPACT_ATOMS: atom_id res chain seq x y z
N MET A 1 3.40 -3.53 -13.42
CA MET A 1 2.21 -2.90 -14.06
C MET A 1 2.53 -1.52 -14.60
N LEU A 2 3.09 -0.60 -13.79
CA LEU A 2 3.41 0.77 -14.20
C LEU A 2 4.28 0.86 -15.46
N ASP A 3 5.33 0.05 -15.57
CA ASP A 3 6.21 0.03 -16.77
C ASP A 3 5.48 -0.35 -18.06
N ARG A 4 4.38 -1.11 -17.99
CA ARG A 4 3.58 -1.43 -19.19
C ARG A 4 2.71 -0.24 -19.61
N LEU A 5 2.33 0.62 -18.66
CA LEU A 5 1.52 1.81 -18.91
C LEU A 5 2.37 3.03 -19.28
N SER A 6 3.66 3.03 -18.96
CA SER A 6 4.59 4.12 -19.32
C SER A 6 4.68 4.35 -20.84
N LYS A 7 4.29 3.35 -21.66
CA LYS A 7 4.14 3.48 -23.12
C LYS A 7 3.25 4.65 -23.57
N TYR A 8 2.37 5.16 -22.70
CA TYR A 8 1.53 6.32 -22.99
C TYR A 8 2.21 7.67 -22.69
N GLY A 9 3.44 7.67 -22.16
CA GLY A 9 4.22 8.88 -21.91
C GLY A 9 3.57 9.82 -20.89
N LYS A 10 2.86 9.28 -19.90
CA LYS A 10 2.19 10.04 -18.83
C LYS A 10 2.72 9.64 -17.46
N PRO A 11 2.89 10.60 -16.52
CA PRO A 11 3.13 10.28 -15.12
C PRO A 11 1.88 9.70 -14.46
N PHE A 12 2.05 9.13 -13.27
CA PHE A 12 1.03 8.38 -12.54
C PHE A 12 0.64 9.05 -11.24
N TRP A 13 -0.65 8.96 -10.93
CA TRP A 13 -1.13 8.88 -9.55
C TRP A 13 -1.60 7.45 -9.31
N VAL A 14 -1.09 6.78 -8.28
CA VAL A 14 -1.52 5.43 -7.89
C VAL A 14 -2.57 5.56 -6.80
N THR A 15 -3.81 5.82 -7.19
CA THR A 15 -4.86 6.30 -6.27
C THR A 15 -5.47 5.23 -5.38
N GLU A 16 -5.21 3.95 -5.63
CA GLU A 16 -5.55 2.84 -4.74
C GLU A 16 -4.47 1.76 -4.86
N PHE A 17 -3.90 1.33 -3.73
CA PHE A 17 -3.07 0.14 -3.67
C PHE A 17 -3.07 -0.48 -2.26
N ALA A 18 -3.01 -1.81 -2.25
CA ALA A 18 -2.71 -2.70 -1.13
C ALA A 18 -2.45 -4.08 -1.76
N ASN A 19 -1.70 -4.97 -1.11
CA ASN A 19 -1.58 -6.35 -1.60
C ASN A 19 -2.70 -7.21 -0.98
N TRP A 20 -3.53 -7.79 -1.84
CA TRP A 20 -4.71 -8.61 -1.52
C TRP A 20 -4.58 -10.02 -2.09
N HIS A 21 -3.35 -10.48 -2.31
CA HIS A 21 -3.12 -11.83 -2.81
C HIS A 21 -3.65 -12.86 -1.82
N ALA A 22 -4.48 -13.78 -2.31
CA ALA A 22 -5.24 -14.72 -1.48
C ALA A 22 -5.09 -16.18 -1.93
N LEU A 23 -4.34 -16.45 -3.00
CA LEU A 23 -4.07 -17.82 -3.42
C LEU A 23 -3.09 -18.49 -2.45
N ASP A 24 -3.31 -19.77 -2.18
CA ASP A 24 -2.42 -20.57 -1.33
C ASP A 24 -1.18 -21.03 -2.11
N ASP A 25 -0.35 -20.07 -2.49
CA ASP A 25 0.91 -20.27 -3.22
C ASP A 25 2.14 -19.77 -2.44
N GLY A 26 1.96 -19.44 -1.16
CA GLY A 26 2.98 -18.91 -0.27
C GLY A 26 3.11 -17.38 -0.30
N ALA A 27 2.44 -16.71 -1.25
CA ALA A 27 2.44 -15.25 -1.35
C ALA A 27 1.17 -14.59 -0.76
N GLN A 28 0.26 -15.37 -0.16
CA GLN A 28 -0.97 -14.84 0.43
C GLN A 28 -0.68 -13.83 1.53
N ILE A 29 -1.49 -12.77 1.57
CA ILE A 29 -1.46 -11.75 2.62
C ILE A 29 -2.48 -12.12 3.68
N ASP A 30 -2.08 -13.03 4.56
CA ASP A 30 -2.91 -13.60 5.64
C ASP A 30 -2.46 -13.15 7.04
N THR A 31 -1.48 -12.24 7.13
CA THR A 31 -1.05 -11.61 8.39
C THR A 31 -0.74 -10.12 8.22
N VAL A 32 -0.77 -9.38 9.33
CA VAL A 32 -0.42 -7.95 9.35
C VAL A 32 1.07 -7.73 9.02
N GLU A 33 1.96 -8.64 9.41
CA GLU A 33 3.39 -8.57 9.10
C GLU A 33 3.64 -8.64 7.59
N LYS A 34 2.93 -9.54 6.90
CA LYS A 34 3.01 -9.64 5.43
C LYS A 34 2.47 -8.37 4.77
N GLN A 35 1.37 -7.81 5.27
CA GLN A 35 0.83 -6.57 4.71
C GLN A 35 1.76 -5.37 4.95
N LYS A 36 2.41 -5.29 6.13
CA LYS A 36 3.45 -4.29 6.42
C LYS A 36 4.66 -4.45 5.49
N GLN A 37 5.13 -5.68 5.28
CA GLN A 37 6.23 -5.93 4.35
C GLN A 37 5.89 -5.42 2.94
N GLN A 38 4.71 -5.78 2.41
CA GLN A 38 4.27 -5.32 1.10
C GLN A 38 4.07 -3.80 1.05
N MET A 39 3.51 -3.20 2.10
CA MET A 39 3.40 -1.74 2.19
C MET A 39 4.76 -1.04 2.08
N ALA A 40 5.77 -1.50 2.82
CA ALA A 40 7.11 -0.92 2.78
C ALA A 40 7.75 -1.05 1.39
N GLU A 41 7.66 -2.23 0.78
CA GLU A 41 8.19 -2.48 -0.57
C GLU A 41 7.50 -1.61 -1.63
N MET A 42 6.16 -1.51 -1.58
CA MET A 42 5.38 -0.71 -2.52
C MET A 42 5.63 0.79 -2.33
N VAL A 43 5.61 1.30 -1.08
CA VAL A 43 5.88 2.71 -0.80
C VAL A 43 7.30 3.08 -1.24
N ALA A 44 8.32 2.29 -0.87
CA ALA A 44 9.69 2.54 -1.31
C ALA A 44 9.83 2.56 -2.84
N THR A 45 9.13 1.66 -3.53
CA THR A 45 9.09 1.66 -5.01
C THR A 45 8.44 2.92 -5.56
N LEU A 46 7.30 3.34 -5.00
CA LEU A 46 6.56 4.52 -5.48
C LEU A 46 7.34 5.82 -5.20
N GLU A 47 8.01 5.92 -4.06
CA GLU A 47 8.88 7.05 -3.71
C GLU A 47 10.09 7.17 -4.65
N GLN A 48 10.69 6.05 -5.07
CA GLN A 48 11.86 6.05 -5.97
C GLN A 48 11.51 6.38 -7.44
N ARG A 49 10.24 6.32 -7.82
CA ARG A 49 9.80 6.50 -9.20
C ARG A 49 9.53 7.97 -9.51
N THR A 50 10.37 8.56 -10.35
CA THR A 50 10.18 9.94 -10.84
C THR A 50 8.93 10.15 -11.68
N ASP A 51 8.32 9.08 -12.19
CA ASP A 51 7.07 9.11 -12.94
C ASP A 51 5.82 8.89 -12.05
N VAL A 52 5.97 8.74 -10.74
CA VAL A 52 4.86 8.68 -9.77
C VAL A 52 4.83 10.00 -8.99
N PHE A 53 3.74 10.74 -9.12
CA PHE A 53 3.58 12.02 -8.41
C PHE A 53 2.92 11.86 -7.04
N ARG A 54 1.92 10.97 -6.94
CA ARG A 54 1.18 10.70 -5.70
C ARG A 54 0.68 9.27 -5.66
N TYR A 55 0.45 8.77 -4.46
CA TYR A 55 -0.20 7.48 -4.22
C TYR A 55 -1.14 7.57 -3.02
N ALA A 56 -2.09 6.64 -2.95
CA ALA A 56 -3.02 6.54 -1.82
C ALA A 56 -3.27 5.07 -1.46
N TRP A 57 -2.92 4.73 -0.22
CA TRP A 57 -3.18 3.41 0.35
C TRP A 57 -4.69 3.17 0.49
N PHE A 58 -5.14 1.97 0.13
CA PHE A 58 -6.52 1.55 0.34
C PHE A 58 -6.60 0.63 1.56
N THR A 59 -7.21 1.04 2.69
CA THR A 59 -8.07 2.21 2.91
C THR A 59 -8.02 2.69 4.37
N GLY A 60 -8.81 3.69 4.71
CA GLY A 60 -8.96 4.15 6.10
C GLY A 60 -9.48 3.05 7.02
N ARG A 61 -10.63 2.43 6.69
CA ARG A 61 -11.26 1.36 7.47
C ARG A 61 -12.03 0.41 6.56
N MET A 62 -12.04 -0.89 6.87
CA MET A 62 -12.95 -1.85 6.25
C MET A 62 -13.33 -2.99 7.21
N ASN A 63 -14.45 -3.65 6.92
CA ASN A 63 -14.92 -4.81 7.68
C ASN A 63 -15.77 -5.71 6.75
N PRO A 64 -15.46 -7.01 6.60
CA PRO A 64 -14.27 -7.69 7.12
C PRO A 64 -12.97 -7.13 6.53
N ASP A 65 -11.86 -7.27 7.25
CA ASP A 65 -10.51 -6.86 6.81
C ASP A 65 -9.55 -8.07 6.78
N PRO A 66 -9.75 -9.01 5.84
CA PRO A 66 -9.00 -10.27 5.81
C PRO A 66 -7.51 -10.09 5.45
N HIS A 67 -7.14 -8.95 4.88
CA HIS A 67 -5.78 -8.62 4.45
C HIS A 67 -5.16 -7.47 5.24
N PHE A 68 -5.76 -7.12 6.39
CA PHE A 68 -5.24 -6.16 7.35
C PHE A 68 -4.95 -4.78 6.74
N SER A 69 -5.77 -4.31 5.80
CA SER A 69 -5.57 -3.09 5.01
C SER A 69 -6.01 -1.80 5.70
N SER A 70 -6.74 -1.86 6.81
CA SER A 70 -7.23 -0.66 7.50
C SER A 70 -6.11 0.12 8.19
N LEU A 71 -5.97 1.41 7.86
CA LEU A 71 -5.03 2.32 8.56
C LEU A 71 -5.58 2.82 9.91
N LEU A 72 -6.89 2.80 10.10
CA LEU A 72 -7.58 3.32 11.28
C LEU A 72 -8.41 2.23 11.96
N ASN A 73 -8.53 2.28 13.29
CA ASN A 73 -9.46 1.44 14.06
C ASN A 73 -10.64 2.29 14.57
N ASN A 74 -10.73 2.58 15.87
CA ASN A 74 -11.71 3.52 16.41
C ASN A 74 -11.47 4.94 15.86
N GLU A 75 -12.42 5.84 16.11
CA GLU A 75 -12.26 7.24 15.73
C GLU A 75 -10.97 7.85 16.31
N GLY A 76 -10.21 8.56 15.47
CA GLY A 76 -8.97 9.21 15.87
C GLY A 76 -7.81 8.27 16.27
N LYS A 77 -7.90 6.97 15.95
CA LYS A 77 -6.89 5.98 16.35
C LYS A 77 -6.36 5.20 15.13
N LEU A 78 -5.03 5.13 15.05
CA LEU A 78 -4.30 4.36 14.03
C LEU A 78 -4.29 2.87 14.40
N THR A 79 -4.29 2.00 13.40
CA THR A 79 -3.86 0.61 13.55
C THR A 79 -2.34 0.52 13.61
N GLU A 80 -1.80 -0.67 13.87
CA GLU A 80 -0.36 -0.92 13.71
C GLU A 80 0.10 -0.61 12.28
N LEU A 81 -0.69 -1.02 11.27
CA LEU A 81 -0.40 -0.71 9.87
C LEU A 81 -0.47 0.80 9.60
N GLY A 82 -1.46 1.50 10.15
CA GLY A 82 -1.60 2.95 10.03
C GLY A 82 -0.41 3.72 10.59
N GLN A 83 0.03 3.34 11.79
CA GLN A 83 1.22 3.92 12.40
C GLN A 83 2.47 3.62 11.57
N TYR A 84 2.55 2.42 10.98
CA TYR A 84 3.66 2.03 10.12
C TYR A 84 3.70 2.85 8.82
N TYR A 85 2.58 2.98 8.11
CA TYR A 85 2.48 3.77 6.87
C TYR A 85 2.99 5.21 7.05
N LEU A 86 2.57 5.88 8.12
CA LEU A 86 2.99 7.26 8.42
C LEU A 86 4.44 7.39 8.89
N SER A 87 5.10 6.27 9.23
CA SER A 87 6.50 6.26 9.68
C SER A 87 7.50 5.92 8.57
N LEU A 88 7.02 5.51 7.39
CA LEU A 88 7.88 5.14 6.28
C LEU A 88 8.64 6.36 5.73
N PRO A 89 9.88 6.19 5.27
CA PRO A 89 10.64 7.25 4.63
C PRO A 89 9.99 7.67 3.31
N TYR A 90 10.17 8.94 2.95
CA TYR A 90 9.69 9.54 1.71
C TYR A 90 10.80 10.35 1.04
N ASN A 91 10.67 10.61 -0.26
CA ASN A 91 11.53 11.52 -1.00
C ASN A 91 10.90 12.93 -1.02
N GLU A 92 11.69 13.95 -0.69
CA GLU A 92 11.28 15.38 -0.75
C GLU A 92 11.31 15.96 -2.16
#